data_AF-A0A152A0P1-F1
#
_entry.id   AF-A0A152A0P1-F1
#
_cell.length_a   1.000
_cell.length_b   1.000
_cell.length_c   1.000
_cell.angle_alpha   90.00
_cell.angle_beta   90.00
_cell.angle_gamma   90.00
#
_symmetry.space_group_name_H-M   'P 1'
#
loop_
_entity.id
_entity.type
_entity.pdbx_description
1 polymer ?
#
loop_
_entity_poly.entity_id
_entity_poly.type
_entity_poly.pdbx_seq_one_letter_code
_entity_poly.pdbx_strand_id
1 'polypeptide(L)'
;MDNSVKDDPDKARKDRRKPAPSMCDSVRSASLKCTEMFGKKDCQAFFDAASKCRSIKTKLEDEEYKIKKYLNDDDITDQQKQSLNARLIDIKIEKSTPYPVPKVQMPNPFL
;
A
#
# COMPACT_ATOMS: atom_id res chain seq x y z
N MET A 1 -17.40 -36.79 -30.56
CA MET A 1 -17.32 -36.55 -29.10
C MET A 1 -16.77 -35.14 -28.93
N ASP A 2 -17.68 -34.18 -28.81
CA ASP A 2 -17.38 -32.75 -28.73
C ASP A 2 -17.09 -32.36 -27.28
N ASN A 3 -15.81 -32.11 -26.95
CA ASN A 3 -15.42 -31.59 -25.64
C ASN A 3 -15.46 -30.06 -25.68
N SER A 4 -16.66 -29.49 -25.46
CA SER A 4 -16.83 -28.07 -25.17
C SER A 4 -16.28 -27.76 -23.76
N VAL A 5 -15.09 -27.16 -23.71
CA VAL A 5 -14.59 -26.43 -22.53
C VAL A 5 -15.55 -25.27 -22.30
N LYS A 6 -16.40 -25.39 -21.28
CA LYS A 6 -17.19 -24.26 -20.78
C LYS A 6 -16.21 -23.30 -20.11
N ASP A 7 -15.87 -22.24 -20.81
CA ASP A 7 -15.14 -21.10 -20.26
C ASP A 7 -16.07 -20.42 -19.24
N ASP A 8 -15.80 -20.63 -17.96
CA ASP A 8 -16.61 -20.19 -16.83
C ASP A 8 -16.53 -18.65 -16.70
N PRO A 9 -17.56 -17.88 -17.11
CA PRO A 9 -17.48 -16.42 -17.17
C PRO A 9 -17.47 -15.75 -15.79
N ASP A 10 -17.61 -16.52 -14.69
CA ASP A 10 -17.56 -16.03 -13.31
C ASP A 10 -16.13 -15.78 -12.82
N LYS A 11 -15.13 -16.51 -13.33
CA LYS A 11 -13.74 -16.38 -12.89
C LYS A 11 -13.11 -15.05 -13.34
N ALA A 12 -13.50 -14.56 -14.52
CA ALA A 12 -13.03 -13.28 -15.06
C ALA A 12 -13.63 -12.04 -14.37
N ARG A 13 -14.76 -12.18 -13.68
CA ARG A 13 -15.43 -11.06 -12.98
C ARG A 13 -14.88 -10.80 -11.57
N LYS A 14 -14.33 -11.82 -10.90
CA LYS A 14 -13.74 -11.69 -9.56
C LYS A 14 -12.38 -10.98 -9.55
N ASP A 15 -11.61 -11.09 -10.63
CA ASP A 15 -10.28 -10.47 -10.70
C ASP A 15 -10.33 -8.94 -10.81
N ARG A 16 -11.42 -8.38 -11.37
CA ARG A 16 -11.60 -6.93 -11.56
C ARG A 16 -11.93 -6.14 -10.29
N ARG A 17 -12.18 -6.80 -9.16
CA ARG A 17 -12.53 -6.14 -7.87
C ARG A 17 -11.43 -6.21 -6.83
N LYS A 18 -10.22 -6.64 -7.19
CA LYS A 18 -9.11 -6.51 -6.25
C LYS A 18 -8.77 -5.03 -6.15
N PRO A 19 -8.92 -4.38 -4.98
CA PRO A 19 -8.47 -3.01 -4.82
C PRO A 19 -6.99 -2.95 -5.21
N ALA A 20 -6.59 -1.84 -5.85
CA ALA A 20 -5.20 -1.65 -6.23
C ALA A 20 -4.30 -1.95 -5.03
N PRO A 21 -3.15 -2.63 -5.24
CA PRO A 21 -2.26 -2.98 -4.15
C PRO A 21 -1.88 -1.70 -3.40
N SER A 22 -2.15 -1.70 -2.10
CA SER A 22 -1.79 -0.60 -1.21
C SER A 22 -0.30 -0.66 -0.93
N MET A 23 0.34 0.49 -0.71
CA MET A 23 1.74 0.57 -0.25
C MET A 23 2.04 -0.29 1.00
N CYS A 24 1.01 -0.64 1.80
CA CYS A 24 1.14 -1.43 3.02
C CYS A 24 0.90 -2.94 2.85
N ASP A 25 0.56 -3.41 1.65
CA ASP A 25 0.19 -4.82 1.45
C ASP A 25 1.35 -5.78 1.73
N SER A 26 2.58 -5.38 1.39
CA SER A 26 3.78 -6.17 1.65
C SER A 26 4.03 -6.39 3.15
N VAL A 27 3.98 -5.33 3.95
CA VAL A 27 4.15 -5.42 5.41
C VAL A 27 2.98 -6.11 6.10
N ARG A 28 1.75 -5.91 5.61
CA ARG A 28 0.58 -6.65 6.08
C ARG A 28 0.75 -8.14 5.83
N SER A 29 1.11 -8.53 4.62
CA SER A 29 1.32 -9.93 4.25
C SER A 29 2.46 -10.56 5.04
N ALA A 30 3.55 -9.83 5.26
CA ALA A 30 4.67 -10.29 6.08
C ALA A 30 4.28 -10.49 7.55
N SER A 31 3.48 -9.57 8.12
CA SER A 31 2.97 -9.74 9.49
C SER A 31 2.11 -10.98 9.65
N LEU A 32 1.23 -11.27 8.68
CA LEU A 32 0.40 -12.47 8.69
C LEU A 32 1.25 -13.74 8.60
N LYS A 33 2.18 -13.79 7.64
CA LYS A 33 3.11 -14.93 7.48
C LYS A 33 3.94 -15.19 8.72
N CYS A 34 4.41 -14.12 9.38
CA CYS A 34 5.15 -14.28 10.63
C CYS A 34 4.28 -14.90 11.71
N THR A 35 3.03 -14.43 11.88
CA THR A 35 2.13 -14.96 12.91
C THR A 35 1.64 -16.39 12.66
N GLU A 36 1.73 -16.88 11.42
CA GLU A 36 1.46 -18.29 11.10
C GLU A 36 2.59 -19.21 11.61
N MET A 37 3.80 -18.69 11.77
CA MET A 37 4.99 -19.48 12.13
C MET A 37 5.50 -19.20 13.55
N PHE A 38 5.29 -17.99 14.07
CA PHE A 38 5.88 -17.50 15.31
C PHE A 38 4.85 -16.81 16.22
N GLY A 39 5.24 -16.55 17.47
CA GLY A 39 4.42 -15.79 18.41
C GLY A 39 4.31 -14.32 18.00
N LYS A 40 3.24 -13.66 18.46
CA LYS A 40 3.02 -12.22 18.17
C LYS A 40 4.20 -11.33 18.58
N LYS A 41 4.92 -11.69 19.65
CA LYS A 41 6.10 -10.96 20.14
C LYS A 41 7.26 -11.00 19.15
N ASP A 42 7.50 -12.15 18.52
CA ASP A 42 8.54 -12.33 17.52
C ASP A 42 8.23 -11.55 16.22
N CYS A 43 6.94 -11.32 15.97
CA CYS A 43 6.44 -10.58 14.81
C CYS A 43 6.27 -9.07 15.04
N GLN A 44 6.68 -8.54 16.20
CA GLN A 44 6.46 -7.13 16.57
C GLN A 44 6.99 -6.16 15.50
N ALA A 45 8.16 -6.42 14.95
CA ALA A 45 8.76 -5.58 13.91
C ALA A 45 7.85 -5.42 12.68
N PHE A 46 7.17 -6.50 12.25
CA PHE A 46 6.23 -6.45 11.13
C PHE A 46 4.96 -5.66 11.48
N PHE A 47 4.46 -5.80 12.70
CA PHE A 47 3.30 -5.02 13.15
C PHE A 47 3.62 -3.53 13.25
N ASP A 48 4.79 -3.18 13.78
CA ASP A 48 5.26 -1.79 13.85
C ASP A 48 5.44 -1.20 12.45
N ALA A 49 6.02 -1.96 11.51
CA ALA A 49 6.15 -1.54 10.12
C ALA A 49 4.77 -1.37 9.45
N ALA A 50 3.83 -2.29 9.68
CA ALA A 50 2.46 -2.16 9.19
C ALA A 50 1.73 -0.95 9.76
N SER A 51 1.93 -0.65 11.05
CA SER A 51 1.36 0.53 11.71
C SER A 51 1.94 1.83 11.14
N LYS A 52 3.28 1.91 11.02
CA LYS A 52 3.97 3.05 10.40
C LYS A 52 3.53 3.27 8.97
N CYS A 53 3.40 2.21 8.18
CA CYS A 53 2.91 2.31 6.82
C CYS A 53 1.51 2.93 6.75
N ARG A 54 0.58 2.48 7.60
CA ARG A 54 -0.78 3.06 7.64
C ARG A 54 -0.74 4.55 8.00
N SER A 55 0.07 4.92 8.99
CA SER A 55 0.23 6.33 9.38
C SER A 55 0.75 7.19 8.23
N ILE A 56 1.76 6.71 7.50
CA ILE A 56 2.31 7.42 6.34
C ILE A 56 1.27 7.53 5.23
N LYS A 57 0.56 6.43 4.92
CA LYS A 57 -0.52 6.45 3.93
C LYS A 57 -1.58 7.50 4.26
N THR A 58 -2.06 7.54 5.50
CA THR A 58 -3.05 8.54 5.93
C THR A 58 -2.51 9.96 5.77
N LYS A 59 -1.25 10.21 6.17
CA LYS A 59 -0.63 11.54 5.97
C LYS A 59 -0.57 11.95 4.49
N LEU A 60 -0.22 11.01 3.61
CA LEU A 60 -0.18 11.25 2.16
C LEU A 60 -1.58 11.51 1.58
N GLU A 61 -2.61 10.81 2.08
CA GLU A 61 -4.01 11.03 1.70
C GLU A 61 -4.54 12.39 2.17
N ASP A 62 -4.23 12.77 3.42
CA ASP A 62 -4.57 14.09 3.97
C ASP A 62 -3.86 15.23 3.23
N GLU A 63 -2.58 15.03 2.89
CA GLU A 63 -1.80 16.00 2.13
C GLU A 63 -2.33 16.14 0.70
N GLU A 64 -2.62 15.02 0.01
CA GLU A 64 -3.24 15.01 -1.31
C GLU A 64 -4.58 15.78 -1.31
N TYR A 65 -5.40 15.56 -0.28
CA TYR A 65 -6.67 16.28 -0.11
C TYR A 65 -6.45 17.78 0.05
N LYS A 66 -5.51 18.20 0.92
CA LYS A 66 -5.19 19.62 1.15
C LYS A 66 -4.64 20.28 -0.12
N ILE A 67 -3.74 19.62 -0.84
CA ILE A 67 -3.18 20.16 -2.09
C ILE A 67 -4.28 20.35 -3.14
N LYS A 68 -5.15 19.35 -3.32
CA LYS A 68 -6.30 19.47 -4.23
C LYS A 68 -7.23 20.61 -3.83
N LYS A 69 -7.41 20.84 -2.52
CA LYS A 69 -8.18 21.99 -2.04
C LYS A 69 -7.51 23.31 -2.44
N TYR A 70 -6.22 23.49 -2.16
CA TYR A 70 -5.48 24.71 -2.53
C TYR A 70 -5.45 24.95 -4.05
N LEU A 71 -5.36 23.88 -4.85
CA LEU A 71 -5.41 23.99 -6.31
C LEU A 71 -6.76 24.47 -6.87
N ASN A 72 -7.82 24.39 -6.07
CA ASN A 72 -9.15 24.90 -6.42
C ASN A 72 -9.42 26.30 -5.85
N ASP A 73 -8.53 26.85 -5.02
CA ASP A 73 -8.67 28.22 -4.52
C ASP A 73 -8.24 29.21 -5.61
N ASP A 74 -9.00 30.30 -5.79
CA ASP A 74 -8.79 31.28 -6.85
C ASP A 74 -7.57 32.21 -6.62
N ASP A 75 -6.95 32.17 -5.43
CA ASP A 75 -5.90 33.09 -4.97
C ASP A 75 -4.49 32.45 -4.94
N ILE A 76 -4.20 31.55 -5.89
CA ILE A 76 -2.89 30.92 -6.03
C ILE A 76 -2.16 31.38 -7.29
N THR A 77 -0.87 31.66 -7.15
CA THR A 77 0.02 32.01 -8.27
C THR A 77 0.35 30.78 -9.13
N ASP A 78 0.74 31.02 -10.39
CA ASP A 78 1.18 29.94 -11.28
C ASP A 78 2.37 29.15 -10.71
N GLN A 79 3.29 29.82 -10.01
CA GLN A 79 4.43 29.17 -9.38
C GLN A 79 3.98 28.23 -8.23
N GLN A 80 3.04 28.67 -7.39
CA GLN A 80 2.45 27.81 -6.36
C GLN A 80 1.71 26.64 -6.97
N LYS A 81 0.95 26.87 -8.05
CA LYS A 81 0.25 25.82 -8.79
C LYS A 81 1.20 24.75 -9.33
N GLN A 82 2.33 25.16 -9.91
CA GLN A 82 3.37 24.22 -10.37
C GLN A 82 3.96 23.41 -9.22
N SER A 83 4.30 24.07 -8.10
CA SER A 83 4.85 23.40 -6.92
C SER A 83 3.86 22.39 -6.32
N LEU A 84 2.59 22.76 -6.20
CA LEU A 84 1.52 21.87 -5.72
C LEU A 84 1.30 20.66 -6.64
N ASN A 85 1.35 20.87 -7.97
CA ASN A 85 1.27 19.76 -8.93
C ASN A 85 2.48 18.83 -8.87
N ALA A 86 3.69 19.37 -8.70
CA ALA A 86 4.89 18.54 -8.49
C ALA A 86 4.74 17.67 -7.23
N ARG A 87 4.24 18.25 -6.13
CA ARG A 87 4.01 17.49 -4.90
C ARG A 87 2.94 16.40 -5.06
N LEU A 88 1.89 16.62 -5.86
CA LEU A 88 0.92 15.56 -6.19
C LEU A 88 1.56 14.38 -6.93
N ILE A 89 2.51 14.66 -7.84
CA ILE A 89 3.26 13.61 -8.54
C ILE A 89 4.09 12.80 -7.55
N ASP A 90 4.81 13.47 -6.65
CA ASP A 90 5.60 12.81 -5.60
C ASP A 90 4.73 11.93 -4.70
N ILE A 91 3.61 12.46 -4.21
CA ILE A 91 2.65 11.70 -3.39
C ILE A 91 2.15 10.45 -4.13
N LYS A 92 1.88 10.57 -5.44
CA LYS A 92 1.43 9.42 -6.25
C LYS A 92 2.53 8.36 -6.35
N ILE A 93 3.78 8.76 -6.54
CA ILE A 93 4.94 7.85 -6.56
C ILE A 93 5.10 7.19 -5.19
N GLU A 94 5.06 7.95 -4.10
CA GLU A 94 5.16 7.45 -2.73
C GLU A 94 4.06 6.42 -2.41
N LYS A 95 2.80 6.70 -2.77
CA LYS A 95 1.66 5.80 -2.58
C LYS A 95 1.73 4.53 -3.44
N SER A 96 2.43 4.58 -4.57
CA SER A 96 2.69 3.40 -5.41
C SER A 96 3.91 2.58 -4.97
N THR A 97 4.78 3.16 -4.15
CA THR A 97 6.00 2.51 -3.69
C THR A 97 5.69 1.60 -2.49
N PRO A 98 6.03 0.30 -2.55
CA PRO A 98 5.81 -0.60 -1.43
C PRO A 98 6.61 -0.18 -0.19
N TYR A 99 5.95 -0.19 0.97
CA TYR A 99 6.62 0.09 2.23
C TYR A 99 7.62 -1.02 2.57
N PRO A 100 8.83 -0.69 3.05
CA PRO A 100 9.88 -1.66 3.31
C PRO A 100 9.43 -2.70 4.35
N VAL A 101 9.66 -3.98 4.01
CA VAL A 101 9.41 -5.10 4.92
C VAL A 101 10.66 -5.32 5.78
N PRO A 102 10.53 -5.33 7.12
CA PRO A 102 11.63 -5.66 8.02
C PRO A 102 12.23 -7.03 7.70
N LYS A 103 13.56 -7.12 7.70
CA LYS A 103 14.26 -8.41 7.69
C LYS A 103 14.39 -8.88 9.13
N VAL A 104 13.71 -9.95 9.51
CA VAL A 104 13.90 -10.55 10.83
C VAL A 104 15.11 -11.46 10.76
N GLN A 105 16.09 -11.25 11.64
CA GLN A 105 17.04 -12.31 11.99
C GLN A 105 16.23 -13.35 12.76
N MET A 106 15.73 -14.37 12.05
CA MET A 106 15.05 -15.47 12.72
C MET A 106 16.06 -16.11 13.68
N PRO A 107 15.72 -16.33 14.97
CA PRO A 107 16.54 -17.16 15.81
C PRO A 107 16.62 -18.54 15.13
N ASN A 108 17.85 -19.01 14.91
CA ASN A 108 18.12 -20.25 14.20
C ASN A 108 17.35 -21.39 14.90
N PRO A 109 16.45 -22.12 14.24
CA PRO A 109 15.66 -23.19 14.88
C PRO A 109 16.49 -24.44 15.22
N PHE A 110 17.81 -24.38 15.11
CA PHE A 110 18.77 -25.49 15.25
C PHE A 110 19.84 -25.26 16.34
N LEU A 111 19.55 -24.41 17.33
CA LEU A 111 20.43 -24.20 18.50
C LEU A 111 19.78 -24.71 19.79
#